data_AF-A0A951RY57-F1
#
_entry.id   AF-A0A951RY57-F1
#
_cell.length_a   1.000
_cell.length_b   1.000
_cell.length_c   1.000
_cell.angle_alpha   90.00
_cell.angle_beta   90.00
_cell.angle_gamma   90.00
#
_symmetry.space_group_name_H-M   'P 1'
#
loop_
_entity.id
_entity.type
_entity.pdbx_description
1 polymer ?
#
loop_
_entity_poly.entity_id
_entity_poly.type
_entity_poly.pdbx_seq_one_letter_code
_entity_poly.pdbx_strand_id
1 'polypeptide(L)'
;MWIGTLSDGIYMYNGKTMTRFTTNDGLSSNVIYGLLTDDKGRIWATTTSGANVYEQSEKKFYPLTAIDGLPSYDFLLGAFFKNESGELMAGSSKGLVTIAANHFVPKTKKIAARVKDVKIDGESIEVFSNSFVVHPGYNTLSFEFAVKEALQPRNIYYQYRMPGAN
;
A
#
# COMPACT_ATOMS: atom_id res chain seq x y z
N MET A 1 13.70 -15.19 11.43
CA MET A 1 12.72 -16.19 10.92
C MET A 1 11.41 -15.49 10.65
N TRP A 2 10.75 -15.82 9.55
CA TRP A 2 9.46 -15.25 9.15
C TRP A 2 8.41 -16.35 9.07
N ILE A 3 7.23 -16.09 9.61
CA ILE A 3 6.14 -17.06 9.72
C ILE A 3 4.89 -16.40 9.16
N GLY A 4 4.31 -17.00 8.13
CA GLY A 4 3.03 -16.60 7.57
C GLY A 4 1.92 -17.41 8.21
N THR A 5 0.82 -16.78 8.57
CA THR A 5 -0.34 -17.47 9.15
C THR A 5 -1.54 -17.38 8.20
N LEU A 6 -2.50 -18.30 8.38
CA LEU A 6 -3.70 -18.33 7.53
C LEU A 6 -4.80 -17.35 7.97
N SER A 7 -4.58 -16.57 9.03
CA SER A 7 -5.61 -15.65 9.56
C SER A 7 -5.06 -14.43 10.31
N ASP A 8 -3.80 -14.46 10.73
CA ASP A 8 -3.27 -13.54 11.74
C ASP A 8 -2.05 -12.74 11.29
N GLY A 9 -1.83 -12.69 9.98
CA GLY A 9 -0.75 -11.96 9.33
C GLY A 9 0.59 -12.67 9.43
N ILE A 10 1.65 -11.88 9.55
CA ILE A 10 3.04 -12.32 9.53
C ILE A 10 3.67 -12.12 10.91
N TYR A 11 4.42 -13.11 11.36
CA TYR A 11 5.26 -13.03 12.53
C TYR A 11 6.74 -13.05 12.13
N MET A 12 7.51 -12.10 12.67
CA MET A 12 8.97 -12.04 12.52
C MET A 12 9.63 -12.31 13.86
N TYR A 13 10.44 -13.37 13.91
CA TYR A 13 11.26 -13.72 15.06
C TYR A 13 12.72 -13.40 14.80
N ASN A 14 13.32 -12.53 15.61
CA ASN A 14 14.73 -12.12 15.50
C ASN A 14 15.68 -12.95 16.38
N GLY A 15 15.20 -14.03 17.02
CA GLY A 15 15.97 -14.81 17.99
C GLY A 15 15.75 -14.40 19.46
N LYS A 16 15.04 -13.30 19.72
CA LYS A 16 14.71 -12.82 21.08
C LYS A 16 13.26 -12.41 21.22
N THR A 17 12.74 -11.69 20.23
CA THR A 17 11.39 -11.11 20.25
C THR A 17 10.63 -11.52 19.00
N MET A 18 9.31 -11.63 19.18
CA MET A 18 8.37 -11.85 18.09
C MET A 18 7.65 -10.54 17.78
N THR A 19 7.69 -10.09 16.53
CA THR A 19 6.92 -8.93 16.04
C THR A 19 5.82 -9.43 15.12
N ARG A 20 4.59 -8.98 15.35
CA ARG A 20 3.43 -9.29 14.50
C ARG A 20 3.19 -8.14 13.53
N PHE A 21 2.86 -8.48 12.29
CA PHE A 21 2.46 -7.55 11.25
C PHE A 21 1.12 -7.98 10.66
N THR A 22 0.23 -7.00 10.50
CA THR A 22 -1.16 -7.18 10.07
C THR A 22 -1.52 -6.18 8.97
N THR A 23 -2.78 -6.18 8.53
CA THR A 23 -3.33 -5.14 7.66
C THR A 23 -3.18 -3.73 8.23
N ASN A 24 -3.15 -3.57 9.56
CA ASN A 24 -2.90 -2.27 10.19
C ASN A 24 -1.46 -1.78 10.00
N ASP A 25 -0.54 -2.69 9.69
CA ASP A 25 0.88 -2.43 9.46
C ASP A 25 1.23 -2.33 7.96
N GLY A 26 0.20 -2.35 7.10
CA GLY A 26 0.32 -2.18 5.65
C GLY A 26 0.29 -3.48 4.83
N LEU A 27 0.05 -4.64 5.43
CA LEU A 27 -0.25 -5.86 4.66
C LEU A 27 -1.57 -5.71 3.90
N SER A 28 -1.66 -6.25 2.69
CA SER A 28 -2.92 -6.27 1.94
C SER A 28 -3.95 -7.27 2.50
N SER A 29 -3.51 -8.29 3.24
CA SER A 29 -4.38 -9.26 3.92
C SER A 29 -3.63 -9.97 5.05
N ASN A 30 -4.37 -10.43 6.08
CA ASN A 30 -3.83 -11.24 7.18
C ASN A 30 -3.73 -12.74 6.84
N VAL A 31 -4.20 -13.16 5.67
CA VAL A 31 -4.09 -14.54 5.19
C VAL A 31 -2.86 -14.65 4.30
N ILE A 32 -1.83 -15.32 4.78
CA ILE A 32 -0.52 -15.45 4.12
C ILE A 32 -0.39 -16.85 3.53
N TYR A 33 -0.24 -16.93 2.21
CA TYR A 33 -0.09 -18.20 1.50
C TYR A 33 1.37 -18.59 1.30
N GLY A 34 2.25 -17.62 1.13
CA GLY A 34 3.65 -17.86 0.85
C GLY A 34 4.53 -16.74 1.37
N LEU A 35 5.75 -17.12 1.76
CA LEU A 35 6.82 -16.20 2.11
C LEU A 35 8.07 -16.58 1.33
N LEU A 36 8.67 -15.62 0.64
CA LEU A 36 9.91 -15.78 -0.11
C LEU A 36 10.87 -14.65 0.27
N THR A 37 12.17 -14.92 0.18
CA THR A 37 13.20 -13.90 0.33
C THR A 37 13.92 -13.72 -1.00
N ASP A 38 13.97 -12.48 -1.49
CA ASP A 38 14.72 -12.17 -2.71
C ASP A 38 16.22 -11.99 -2.42
N ASP A 39 17.00 -11.74 -3.46
CA ASP A 39 18.46 -11.62 -3.35
C ASP A 39 18.90 -10.33 -2.64
N LYS A 40 18.00 -9.37 -2.47
CA LYS A 40 18.20 -8.13 -1.71
C LYS A 40 17.77 -8.27 -0.24
N GLY A 41 17.33 -9.45 0.18
CA GLY A 41 16.86 -9.71 1.54
C GLY A 41 15.46 -9.19 1.84
N ARG A 42 14.70 -8.70 0.86
CA ARG A 42 13.31 -8.28 1.08
C ARG A 42 12.42 -9.51 1.23
N ILE A 43 11.38 -9.37 2.05
CA ILE A 43 10.43 -10.45 2.27
C ILE A 43 9.22 -10.23 1.40
N TRP A 44 8.91 -11.23 0.59
CA TRP A 44 7.78 -11.25 -0.31
C TRP A 44 6.71 -12.15 0.26
N ALA A 45 5.51 -11.60 0.43
CA ALA A 45 4.38 -12.32 0.99
C ALA A 45 3.22 -12.35 -0.01
N THR A 46 2.80 -13.54 -0.42
CA THR A 46 1.58 -13.71 -1.19
C THR A 46 0.40 -13.91 -0.26
N THR A 47 -0.74 -13.32 -0.62
CA THR A 47 -1.91 -13.25 0.25
C THR A 47 -3.18 -13.50 -0.55
N THR A 48 -4.34 -13.44 0.10
CA THR A 48 -5.66 -13.45 -0.58
C THR A 48 -5.95 -12.17 -1.37
N SER A 49 -5.10 -11.15 -1.26
CA SER A 49 -5.33 -9.82 -1.86
C SER A 49 -4.06 -9.30 -2.52
N GLY A 50 -3.42 -10.14 -3.33
CA GLY A 50 -2.19 -9.82 -4.03
C GLY A 50 -0.92 -10.19 -3.26
N ALA A 51 0.17 -9.52 -3.59
CA ALA A 51 1.48 -9.74 -2.99
C ALA A 51 1.90 -8.51 -2.17
N ASN A 52 2.83 -8.70 -1.23
CA ASN A 52 3.39 -7.63 -0.42
C ASN A 52 4.91 -7.77 -0.40
N VAL A 53 5.62 -6.64 -0.41
CA VAL A 53 7.08 -6.58 -0.26
C VAL A 53 7.42 -5.85 1.03
N TYR A 54 8.10 -6.53 1.94
CA TYR A 54 8.66 -5.90 3.14
C TYR A 54 10.04 -5.35 2.82
N GLU A 55 10.15 -4.02 2.81
CA GLU A 55 11.44 -3.33 2.69
C GLU A 55 12.03 -3.17 4.09
N GLN A 56 13.12 -3.90 4.37
CA GLN A 56 13.73 -3.92 5.70
C GLN A 56 14.30 -2.56 6.10
N SER A 57 14.87 -1.82 5.15
CA SER A 57 15.48 -0.52 5.41
C SER A 57 14.46 0.52 5.87
N GLU A 58 13.22 0.43 5.39
CA GLU A 58 12.11 1.31 5.74
C GLU A 58 11.15 0.72 6.78
N LYS A 59 11.31 -0.57 7.10
CA LYS A 59 10.42 -1.37 7.96
C LYS A 59 8.96 -1.27 7.53
N LYS A 60 8.70 -1.33 6.22
CA LYS A 60 7.39 -1.07 5.63
C LYS A 60 6.99 -2.13 4.61
N PHE A 61 5.70 -2.44 4.58
CA PHE A 61 5.09 -3.24 3.51
C PHE A 61 4.66 -2.38 2.33
N TYR A 62 4.93 -2.90 1.14
CA TYR A 62 4.50 -2.38 -0.15
C TYR A 62 3.56 -3.40 -0.80
N PRO A 63 2.24 -3.15 -0.80
CA PRO A 63 1.30 -4.03 -1.49
C PRO A 63 1.49 -3.90 -3.00
N LEU A 64 1.39 -5.03 -3.69
CA LEU A 64 1.40 -5.15 -5.14
C LEU A 64 0.06 -5.72 -5.60
N THR A 65 -0.55 -5.01 -6.54
CA THR A 65 -1.87 -5.30 -7.08
C THR A 65 -1.84 -5.35 -8.60
N ALA A 66 -3.01 -5.54 -9.22
CA ALA A 66 -3.14 -5.46 -10.67
C ALA A 66 -2.68 -4.11 -11.26
N ILE A 67 -2.76 -3.02 -10.49
CA ILE A 67 -2.30 -1.69 -10.91
C ILE A 67 -0.77 -1.65 -11.04
N ASP A 68 -0.07 -2.49 -10.28
CA ASP A 68 1.39 -2.62 -10.30
C ASP A 68 1.87 -3.65 -11.33
N GLY A 69 0.94 -4.21 -12.13
CA GLY A 69 1.22 -5.21 -13.16
C GLY A 69 1.06 -6.66 -12.69
N LEU A 70 0.57 -6.89 -11.47
CA LEU A 70 0.34 -8.25 -10.96
C LEU A 70 -0.88 -8.89 -11.67
N PRO A 71 -0.71 -9.99 -12.42
CA PRO A 71 -1.78 -10.52 -13.27
C PRO A 71 -2.94 -11.15 -12.48
N SER A 72 -2.69 -11.60 -11.25
CA SER A 72 -3.64 -12.24 -10.34
C SER A 72 -3.47 -11.73 -8.90
N TYR A 73 -4.53 -11.81 -8.10
CA TYR A 73 -4.53 -11.46 -6.69
C TYR A 73 -4.76 -12.68 -5.77
N ASP A 74 -4.99 -13.85 -6.36
CA ASP A 74 -5.38 -15.09 -5.72
C ASP A 74 -4.32 -16.17 -5.93
N PHE A 75 -3.46 -16.32 -4.91
CA PHE A 75 -2.36 -17.28 -4.94
C PHE A 75 -2.73 -18.61 -4.28
N LEU A 76 -2.06 -19.68 -4.68
CA LEU A 76 -2.25 -21.02 -4.13
C LEU A 76 -1.31 -21.26 -2.94
N LEU A 77 -1.84 -21.78 -1.82
CA LEU A 77 -1.06 -22.09 -0.63
C LEU A 77 0.13 -23.01 -0.94
N GLY A 78 1.33 -22.64 -0.47
CA GLY A 78 2.57 -23.39 -0.70
C GLY A 78 3.13 -23.37 -2.14
N ALA A 79 2.43 -22.80 -3.12
CA ALA A 79 2.86 -22.80 -4.53
C ALA A 79 3.79 -21.63 -4.84
N PHE A 80 4.95 -21.58 -4.17
CA PHE A 80 5.90 -20.45 -4.25
C PHE A 80 7.33 -20.96 -4.41
N PHE A 81 8.07 -20.33 -5.31
CA PHE A 81 9.45 -20.74 -5.61
C PHE A 81 10.28 -19.52 -6.03
N LYS A 82 11.56 -19.51 -5.68
CA LYS A 82 12.53 -18.58 -6.26
C LYS A 82 13.44 -19.37 -7.19
N ASN A 83 13.52 -18.97 -8.45
CA ASN A 83 14.41 -19.62 -9.41
C ASN A 83 15.86 -19.12 -9.29
N GLU A 84 16.77 -19.74 -10.05
CA GLU A 84 18.20 -19.43 -10.01
C GLU A 84 18.53 -18.02 -10.51
N SER A 85 17.68 -17.40 -11.33
CA SER A 85 17.83 -16.01 -11.78
C SER A 85 17.32 -14.98 -10.76
N GLY A 86 16.77 -15.43 -9.63
CA GLY A 86 16.27 -14.56 -8.55
C GLY A 86 14.83 -14.06 -8.76
N GLU A 87 14.12 -14.59 -9.75
CA GLU A 87 12.70 -14.32 -9.95
C GLU A 87 11.85 -15.14 -8.99
N LEU A 88 10.76 -14.54 -8.53
CA LEU A 88 9.79 -15.20 -7.64
C LEU A 88 8.62 -15.70 -8.47
N MET A 89 8.27 -16.95 -8.28
CA MET A 89 7.24 -17.66 -9.01
C MET A 89 6.15 -18.08 -8.04
N ALA A 90 4.90 -17.83 -8.42
CA ALA A 90 3.73 -18.13 -7.59
C ALA A 90 2.62 -18.75 -8.44
N GLY A 91 2.05 -19.86 -7.98
CA GLY A 91 0.85 -20.44 -8.57
C GLY A 91 -0.38 -19.60 -8.24
N SER A 92 -1.23 -19.37 -9.24
CA SER A 92 -2.50 -18.65 -9.10
C SER A 92 -3.60 -19.30 -9.94
N SER A 93 -4.85 -18.84 -9.79
CA SER A 93 -5.95 -19.28 -10.67
C SER A 93 -5.75 -18.91 -12.14
N LYS A 94 -4.90 -17.91 -12.43
CA LYS A 94 -4.54 -17.50 -13.78
C LYS A 94 -3.27 -18.16 -14.29
N GLY A 95 -2.80 -19.22 -13.61
CA GLY A 95 -1.57 -19.93 -13.93
C GLY A 95 -0.38 -19.40 -13.14
N LEU A 96 0.80 -19.51 -13.73
CA LEU A 96 2.06 -19.16 -13.09
C LEU A 96 2.32 -17.65 -13.18
N VAL A 97 2.47 -17.01 -12.03
CA VAL A 97 2.88 -15.60 -11.91
C VAL A 97 4.37 -15.54 -11.65
N THR A 98 5.12 -14.84 -12.50
CA THR A 98 6.54 -14.57 -12.28
C THR A 98 6.72 -13.10 -11.94
N ILE A 99 7.48 -12.83 -10.89
CA ILE A 99 7.82 -11.50 -10.41
C ILE A 99 9.33 -11.33 -10.52
N ALA A 100 9.76 -10.35 -11.31
CA ALA A 100 11.16 -9.95 -11.41
C ALA A 100 11.57 -9.15 -10.16
N ALA A 101 11.66 -9.83 -9.01
CA ALA A 101 11.84 -9.20 -7.70
C ALA A 101 13.05 -8.27 -7.66
N ASN A 102 14.17 -8.65 -8.27
CA ASN A 102 15.39 -7.83 -8.31
C ASN A 102 15.19 -6.45 -8.97
N HIS A 103 14.17 -6.28 -9.82
CA HIS A 103 13.80 -5.01 -10.45
C HIS A 103 12.75 -4.20 -9.68
N PHE A 104 12.21 -4.73 -8.57
CA PHE A 104 11.29 -3.97 -7.73
C PHE A 104 11.99 -2.75 -7.12
N VAL A 105 11.34 -1.59 -7.24
CA VAL A 105 11.74 -0.34 -6.62
C VAL A 105 10.49 0.24 -5.95
N PRO A 106 10.51 0.50 -4.63
CA PRO A 106 9.41 1.18 -3.96
C PRO A 106 9.12 2.53 -4.61
N LYS A 107 7.89 2.73 -5.11
CA LYS A 107 7.46 4.03 -5.64
C LYS A 107 6.95 4.90 -4.49
N THR A 108 7.82 5.72 -3.91
CA THR A 108 7.49 6.64 -2.82
C THR A 108 7.58 8.11 -3.24
N LYS A 109 7.17 8.42 -4.47
CA LYS A 109 7.19 9.81 -4.94
C LYS A 109 6.20 10.64 -4.13
N LYS A 110 6.70 11.60 -3.36
CA LYS A 110 5.87 12.66 -2.77
C LYS A 110 5.42 13.60 -3.89
N ILE A 111 4.12 13.76 -4.04
CA ILE A 111 3.52 14.68 -5.01
C ILE A 111 2.78 15.76 -4.22
N ALA A 112 3.00 17.02 -4.58
CA ALA A 112 2.28 18.12 -3.96
C ALA A 112 0.81 18.07 -4.38
N ALA A 113 -0.06 17.74 -3.42
CA ALA A 113 -1.51 17.90 -3.56
C ALA A 113 -1.89 19.38 -3.43
N ARG A 114 -2.97 19.77 -4.09
CA ARG A 114 -3.56 21.11 -4.00
C ARG A 114 -5.04 20.98 -3.68
N VAL A 115 -5.57 21.94 -2.93
CA VAL A 115 -7.02 22.11 -2.81
C VAL A 115 -7.52 22.61 -4.17
N LYS A 116 -8.36 21.82 -4.82
CA LYS A 116 -8.98 22.13 -6.10
C LYS A 116 -10.28 22.90 -5.91
N ASP A 117 -11.03 22.55 -4.87
CA ASP A 117 -12.31 23.16 -4.57
C ASP A 117 -12.55 23.21 -3.06
N VAL A 118 -13.27 24.24 -2.62
CA VAL A 118 -13.74 24.41 -1.25
C VAL A 118 -15.23 24.64 -1.32
N LYS A 119 -15.99 23.88 -0.53
CA LYS A 119 -17.45 23.99 -0.48
C LYS A 119 -17.95 24.29 0.91
N ILE A 120 -18.89 25.22 1.01
CA ILE A 120 -19.66 25.52 2.23
C ILE A 120 -21.11 25.11 1.94
N ASP A 121 -21.65 24.20 2.77
CA ASP A 121 -23.02 23.68 2.58
C ASP A 121 -23.30 23.13 1.16
N GLY A 122 -22.26 22.56 0.56
CA GLY A 122 -22.32 21.94 -0.77
C GLY A 122 -22.04 22.89 -1.94
N GLU A 123 -21.97 24.21 -1.70
CA GLU A 123 -21.70 25.20 -2.75
C GLU A 123 -20.22 25.59 -2.80
N SER A 124 -19.64 25.59 -4.00
CA SER A 124 -18.25 25.98 -4.23
C SER A 124 -18.05 27.47 -3.99
N ILE A 125 -16.96 27.82 -3.31
CA ILE A 125 -16.58 29.21 -3.04
C ILE A 125 -15.28 29.57 -3.75
N GLU A 126 -15.12 30.85 -4.10
CA GLU A 126 -13.85 31.36 -4.62
C GLU A 126 -12.87 31.62 -3.48
N VAL A 127 -11.66 31.06 -3.59
CA VAL A 127 -10.56 31.24 -2.62
C VAL A 127 -9.42 31.98 -3.30
N PHE A 128 -9.32 33.29 -3.04
CA PHE A 128 -8.36 34.16 -3.73
C PHE A 128 -6.96 34.23 -3.08
N SER A 129 -6.81 33.85 -1.81
CA SER A 129 -5.60 34.12 -1.02
C SER A 129 -5.16 32.96 -0.12
N ASN A 130 -5.42 31.70 -0.53
CA ASN A 130 -5.19 30.50 0.30
C ASN A 130 -5.85 30.56 1.69
N SER A 131 -6.81 31.47 1.87
CA SER A 131 -7.55 31.67 3.12
C SER A 131 -8.97 32.13 2.78
N PHE A 132 -9.91 31.76 3.63
CA PHE A 132 -11.32 32.15 3.56
C PHE A 132 -11.89 32.16 4.98
N VAL A 133 -12.98 32.89 5.18
CA VAL A 133 -13.67 32.97 6.46
C VAL A 133 -15.00 32.23 6.33
N VAL A 134 -15.28 31.35 7.28
CA VAL A 134 -16.59 30.70 7.43
C VAL A 134 -17.34 31.42 8.53
N HIS A 135 -18.53 31.93 8.23
CA HIS A 135 -19.38 32.61 9.21
C HIS A 135 -20.21 31.60 10.02
N PRO A 136 -20.65 31.94 11.24
CA PRO A 136 -21.57 31.09 12.00
C PRO A 136 -22.86 30.81 11.21
N GLY A 137 -23.39 29.58 11.31
CA GLY A 137 -24.65 29.17 10.69
C GLY A 137 -24.51 28.17 9.53
N TYR A 138 -23.30 27.98 9.01
CA TYR A 138 -23.01 26.90 8.05
C TYR A 138 -22.76 25.58 8.76
N ASN A 139 -23.15 24.47 8.13
CA ASN A 139 -23.13 23.15 8.76
C ASN A 139 -21.96 22.28 8.27
N THR A 140 -21.56 22.44 7.01
CA THR A 140 -20.58 21.57 6.37
C THR A 140 -19.51 22.36 5.65
N LEU A 141 -18.28 21.89 5.79
CA LEU A 141 -17.11 22.38 5.09
C LEU A 141 -16.45 21.19 4.39
N SER A 142 -16.29 21.27 3.07
CA SER A 142 -15.68 20.20 2.27
C SER A 142 -14.51 20.72 1.44
N PHE A 143 -13.49 19.89 1.28
CA PHE A 143 -12.31 20.18 0.48
C PHE A 143 -12.12 19.08 -0.57
N GLU A 144 -11.94 19.46 -1.83
CA GLU A 144 -11.54 18.53 -2.90
C GLU A 144 -10.04 18.69 -3.16
N PHE A 145 -9.29 17.59 -3.18
CA PHE A 145 -7.85 17.61 -3.44
C PHE A 145 -7.53 17.05 -4.82
N ALA A 146 -6.52 17.61 -5.47
CA ALA A 146 -6.00 17.12 -6.75
C ALA A 146 -4.47 17.14 -6.79
N VAL A 147 -3.91 16.25 -7.61
CA VAL A 147 -2.49 16.21 -7.96
C VAL A 147 -2.34 16.41 -9.47
N LYS A 148 -1.31 17.16 -9.89
CA LYS A 148 -1.08 17.50 -11.30
C LYS A 148 -0.56 16.32 -12.15
N GLU A 149 0.12 15.35 -11.52
CA GLU A 149 0.85 14.27 -12.18
C GLU A 149 0.25 12.88 -11.86
N ALA A 150 -1.06 12.69 -12.10
CA ALA A 150 -1.68 11.41 -11.85
C ALA A 150 -1.46 10.43 -13.01
N LEU A 151 -0.23 9.95 -13.19
CA LEU A 151 0.04 8.81 -14.10
C LEU A 151 -0.59 7.50 -13.57
N GLN A 152 -0.89 7.43 -12.27
CA GLN A 152 -1.58 6.31 -11.62
C GLN A 152 -2.46 6.83 -10.44
N PRO A 153 -3.63 7.45 -10.69
CA PRO A 153 -4.44 8.09 -9.64
C PRO A 153 -4.87 7.13 -8.51
N ARG A 154 -4.97 5.83 -8.80
CA ARG A 154 -5.36 4.81 -7.83
C ARG A 154 -4.29 4.47 -6.77
N ASN A 155 -3.05 4.94 -6.94
CA ASN A 155 -1.93 4.72 -6.00
C ASN A 155 -1.51 5.99 -5.24
N ILE A 156 -2.42 6.97 -5.10
CA ILE A 156 -2.14 8.23 -4.40
C ILE A 156 -2.85 8.24 -3.06
N TYR A 157 -2.06 8.26 -1.99
CA TYR A 157 -2.55 8.41 -0.63
C TYR A 157 -2.47 9.88 -0.22
N TYR A 158 -3.59 10.43 0.23
CA TYR A 158 -3.67 11.78 0.77
C TYR A 158 -3.60 11.72 2.29
N GLN A 159 -2.77 12.56 2.89
CA GLN A 159 -2.77 12.80 4.33
C GLN A 159 -3.08 14.27 4.57
N TYR A 160 -4.02 14.55 5.46
CA TYR A 160 -4.39 15.91 5.85
C TYR A 160 -4.46 16.01 7.37
N ARG A 161 -4.39 17.25 7.87
CA ARG A 161 -4.60 17.60 9.27
C ARG A 161 -5.30 18.95 9.31
N MET A 162 -6.29 19.08 10.19
CA MET A 162 -6.95 20.35 10.49
C MET A 162 -6.63 20.73 11.95
N PRO A 163 -5.55 21.47 12.20
CA PRO A 163 -5.21 21.90 13.55
C PRO A 163 -6.33 22.78 14.14
N GLY A 164 -6.78 22.47 15.36
CA GLY A 164 -7.81 23.26 16.05
C GLY A 164 -9.26 22.78 15.83
N ALA A 165 -9.48 21.79 14.98
CA ALA A 165 -10.72 21.01 15.00
C ALA A 165 -10.58 19.90 16.06
N ASN A 166 -11.55 19.81 16.98
CA ASN A 166 -11.65 18.72 17.96
C ASN A 166 -12.30 17.49 17.32
#